data_AF-A0A1F9BX78-F1
#
_entry.id   AF-A0A1F9BX78-F1
#
_cell.length_a   1.000
_cell.length_b   1.000
_cell.length_c   1.000
_cell.angle_alpha   90.00
_cell.angle_beta   90.00
_cell.angle_gamma   90.00
#
_symmetry.space_group_name_H-M   'P 1'
#
loop_
_entity.id
_entity.type
_entity.pdbx_description
1 polymer ?
#
loop_
_entity_poly.entity_id
_entity_poly.type
_entity_poly.pdbx_seq_one_letter_code
_entity_poly.pdbx_strand_id
1 'polypeptide(L)'
;MLVFFLGCAELEKSKTRVEVSSVPAGRKVQSRSEDHFRLGQKLLAERDFEGSLREHQKALSLSGKKPPGDEALYQMGLIYAHPENPKKDYEKSLDQFRRLVKDYPESQWVDEARIWTGILQENQKLKQANDGLSQANERLNQTVENLNQLIQKSKQVDIEIEEKKREKKK
;
A
#
# COMPACT_ATOMS: atom_id res chain seq x y z
N MET A 1 12.99 -5.49 3.98
CA MET A 1 14.32 -5.71 3.36
C MET A 1 14.52 -4.57 2.38
N LEU A 2 15.40 -3.61 2.72
CA LEU A 2 16.00 -2.52 1.90
C LEU A 2 14.99 -1.56 1.21
N VAL A 3 14.99 -0.24 1.46
CA VAL A 3 16.09 0.68 1.10
C VAL A 3 16.17 1.86 2.09
N PHE A 4 17.32 1.97 2.75
CA PHE A 4 17.86 3.15 3.44
C PHE A 4 19.30 3.28 2.92
N PHE A 5 19.63 4.33 2.16
CA PHE A 5 20.99 4.84 1.85
C PHE A 5 20.79 6.20 1.15
N LEU A 6 20.96 7.35 1.83
CA LEU A 6 22.20 8.13 2.02
C LEU A 6 23.08 8.30 0.77
N GLY A 7 23.48 9.54 0.49
CA GLY A 7 24.80 9.78 -0.11
C GLY A 7 24.89 10.95 -1.08
N CYS A 8 25.33 12.10 -0.56
CA CYS A 8 25.96 13.18 -1.31
C CYS A 8 27.11 12.66 -2.21
N ALA A 9 27.27 13.27 -3.39
CA ALA A 9 28.53 13.26 -4.12
C ALA A 9 28.78 14.65 -4.75
N GLU A 10 29.73 15.36 -4.15
CA GLU A 10 30.43 16.54 -4.66
C GLU A 10 31.13 16.18 -5.98
N LEU A 11 31.08 17.08 -6.98
CA LEU A 11 32.01 17.02 -8.12
C LEU A 11 32.51 18.43 -8.42
N GLU A 12 33.69 18.75 -7.90
CA GLU A 12 34.48 19.92 -8.28
C GLU A 12 34.98 19.77 -9.73
N LYS A 13 34.80 20.82 -10.54
CA LYS A 13 35.62 21.07 -11.72
C LYS A 13 36.07 22.52 -11.76
N SER A 14 37.36 22.66 -12.01
CA SER A 14 38.22 23.83 -11.94
C SER A 14 37.99 24.89 -13.03
N LYS A 15 38.17 26.15 -12.64
CA LYS A 15 38.16 27.41 -13.42
C LYS A 15 38.91 27.36 -14.76
N THR A 16 38.28 27.91 -15.79
CA THR A 16 38.94 28.75 -16.80
C THR A 16 38.05 29.94 -17.13
N ARG A 17 38.62 31.15 -17.01
CA ARG A 17 37.96 32.45 -17.02
C ARG A 17 37.87 32.97 -18.45
N VAL A 18 36.65 33.17 -18.94
CA VAL A 18 36.34 34.14 -20.00
C VAL A 18 35.13 34.92 -19.50
N GLU A 19 35.35 36.17 -19.10
CA GLU A 19 34.28 37.14 -18.80
C GLU A 19 33.80 37.75 -20.12
N VAL A 20 32.50 37.66 -20.42
CA VAL A 20 31.58 38.77 -20.76
C VAL A 20 30.15 38.19 -20.84
N SER A 21 29.18 38.96 -20.33
CA SER A 21 27.74 38.69 -20.20
C SER A 21 27.33 37.99 -18.91
N SER A 22 27.24 38.79 -17.85
CA SER A 22 26.55 38.46 -16.61
C SER A 22 25.05 38.27 -16.86
N VAL A 23 24.64 37.08 -17.27
CA VAL A 23 23.28 36.60 -17.05
C VAL A 23 23.20 36.23 -15.56
N PRO A 24 22.37 36.90 -14.75
CA PRO A 24 22.21 36.48 -13.36
C PRO A 24 21.66 35.06 -13.35
N ALA A 25 22.32 34.16 -12.62
CA ALA A 25 21.81 32.84 -12.28
C ALA A 25 20.47 33.01 -11.57
N GLY A 26 19.39 32.97 -12.35
CA GLY A 26 18.04 33.22 -11.89
C GLY A 26 17.61 32.10 -10.94
N ARG A 27 17.31 32.48 -9.69
CA ARG A 27 16.51 31.70 -8.74
C ARG A 27 15.48 30.88 -9.51
N LYS A 28 15.44 29.55 -9.32
CA LYS A 28 14.26 28.76 -9.69
C LYS A 28 13.08 29.49 -9.05
N VAL A 29 12.19 30.06 -9.86
CA VAL A 29 10.97 30.67 -9.39
C VAL A 29 10.15 29.52 -8.85
N GLN A 30 10.31 29.28 -7.56
CA GLN A 30 9.63 28.28 -6.80
C GLN A 30 8.12 28.50 -7.00
N SER A 31 7.47 27.62 -7.74
CA SER A 31 6.04 27.75 -7.98
C SER A 31 5.28 27.40 -6.70
N ARG A 32 4.09 28.00 -6.49
CA ARG A 32 3.21 27.61 -5.37
C ARG A 32 2.96 26.10 -5.34
N SER A 33 2.92 25.45 -6.52
CA SER A 33 2.77 24.00 -6.62
C SER A 33 3.95 23.23 -6.04
N GLU A 34 5.19 23.69 -6.23
CA GLU A 34 6.38 23.07 -5.67
C GLU A 34 6.46 23.27 -4.15
N ASP A 35 5.99 24.40 -3.62
CA ASP A 35 5.94 24.64 -2.18
C ASP A 35 5.01 23.66 -1.48
N HIS A 36 3.79 23.51 -2.01
CA HIS A 36 2.85 22.50 -1.52
C HIS A 36 3.41 21.09 -1.67
N PHE A 37 4.10 20.79 -2.76
CA PHE A 37 4.72 19.48 -2.95
C PHE A 37 5.78 19.17 -1.89
N ARG A 38 6.72 20.10 -1.65
CA ARG A 38 7.76 19.94 -0.62
C ARG A 38 7.19 19.87 0.79
N LEU A 39 6.15 20.66 1.09
CA LEU A 39 5.49 20.57 2.38
C LEU A 39 4.83 19.20 2.57
N GLY A 40 4.19 18.65 1.53
CA GLY A 40 3.64 17.30 1.59
C GLY A 40 4.70 16.23 1.85
N GLN A 41 5.89 16.36 1.26
CA GLN A 41 7.02 15.44 1.53
C GLN A 41 7.49 15.53 2.99
N LYS A 42 7.59 16.75 3.52
CA LYS A 42 7.96 16.97 4.93
C LYS A 42 6.94 16.35 5.88
N LEU A 43 5.64 16.56 5.63
CA LEU A 43 4.57 15.99 6.43
C LEU A 43 4.57 14.45 6.37
N LEU A 44 4.88 13.85 5.21
CA LEU A 44 5.04 12.41 5.10
C LEU A 44 6.20 11.89 5.96
N ALA A 45 7.34 12.59 5.98
CA ALA A 45 8.47 12.24 6.83
C ALA A 45 8.11 12.35 8.33
N GLU A 46 7.21 13.25 8.70
CA GLU A 46 6.64 13.39 10.05
C GLU A 46 5.50 12.39 10.33
N ARG A 47 5.20 11.48 9.40
CA ARG A 47 4.08 10.53 9.43
C ARG A 47 2.69 11.17 9.49
N ASP A 48 2.57 12.46 9.19
CA ASP A 48 1.27 13.11 8.94
C ASP A 48 0.79 12.78 7.51
N PHE A 49 0.26 11.56 7.34
CA PHE A 49 -0.23 11.08 6.06
C PHE A 49 -1.38 11.94 5.52
N GLU A 50 -2.29 12.41 6.38
CA GLU A 50 -3.42 13.21 5.95
C GLU A 50 -3.00 14.62 5.54
N GLY A 51 -2.10 15.24 6.29
CA GLY A 51 -1.46 16.49 5.92
C GLY A 51 -0.72 16.37 4.59
N SER A 52 0.08 15.32 4.44
CA SER A 52 0.81 15.05 3.20
C SER A 52 -0.12 14.93 1.99
N LEU A 53 -1.20 14.15 2.09
CA LEU A 53 -2.21 14.00 1.03
C LEU A 53 -2.85 15.35 0.67
N ARG A 54 -3.20 16.19 1.66
CA ARG A 54 -3.79 17.51 1.40
C ARG A 54 -2.85 18.41 0.61
N GLU A 55 -1.56 18.42 0.98
CA GLU A 55 -0.58 19.28 0.34
C GLU A 55 -0.21 18.77 -1.07
N HIS A 56 -0.09 17.46 -1.27
CA HIS A 56 0.07 16.89 -2.61
C HIS A 56 -1.14 17.13 -3.52
N GLN A 57 -2.36 17.08 -2.98
CA GLN A 57 -3.55 17.43 -3.75
C GLN A 57 -3.55 18.91 -4.18
N LYS A 58 -3.08 19.82 -3.32
CA LYS A 58 -2.90 21.24 -3.71
C LYS A 58 -1.83 21.40 -4.77
N ALA A 59 -0.70 20.71 -4.64
CA ALA A 59 0.38 20.71 -5.63
C ALA A 59 -0.12 20.25 -7.01
N LEU A 60 -0.89 19.15 -7.04
CA LEU A 60 -1.54 18.66 -8.26
C LEU A 60 -2.49 19.69 -8.88
N SER A 61 -3.37 20.28 -8.06
CA SER A 61 -4.34 21.27 -8.55
C SER A 61 -3.68 22.54 -9.12
N LEU A 62 -2.53 22.94 -8.58
CA LEU A 62 -1.81 24.15 -8.98
C LEU A 62 -0.83 23.94 -10.15
N SER A 63 -0.36 22.71 -10.35
CA SER A 63 0.63 22.38 -11.39
C SER A 63 0.00 22.12 -12.77
N GLY A 64 -1.29 21.78 -12.82
CA GLY A 64 -1.94 21.39 -14.07
C GLY A 64 -1.27 20.14 -14.66
N LYS A 65 -1.04 20.10 -15.98
CA LYS A 65 -0.35 18.98 -16.65
C LYS A 65 1.18 19.06 -16.62
N LYS A 66 1.76 19.81 -15.69
CA LYS A 66 3.21 19.96 -15.55
C LYS A 66 3.70 19.36 -14.22
N PRO A 67 4.98 19.05 -14.09
CA PRO A 67 5.57 18.74 -12.79
C PRO A 67 5.33 19.90 -11.80
N PRO A 68 5.13 19.60 -10.49
CA PRO A 68 5.20 18.28 -9.86
C PRO A 68 3.85 17.53 -9.80
N GLY A 69 2.88 17.79 -10.70
CA GLY A 69 1.55 17.17 -10.64
C GLY A 69 1.56 15.65 -10.82
N ASP A 70 2.38 15.16 -11.75
CA ASP A 70 2.63 13.74 -11.97
C ASP A 70 3.24 13.08 -10.72
N GLU A 71 4.29 13.68 -10.17
CA GLU A 71 4.93 13.18 -8.96
C GLU A 71 3.99 13.24 -7.75
N ALA A 72 3.14 14.27 -7.64
CA ALA A 72 2.12 14.36 -6.59
C ALA A 72 1.13 13.20 -6.66
N LEU A 73 0.66 12.81 -7.86
CA LEU A 73 -0.19 11.63 -8.02
C LEU A 73 0.53 10.35 -7.60
N TYR A 74 1.80 10.20 -8.00
CA TYR A 74 2.62 9.07 -7.60
C TYR A 74 2.75 8.96 -6.08
N GLN A 75 3.13 10.06 -5.42
CA GLN A 75 3.30 10.13 -3.96
C GLN A 75 1.97 9.87 -3.22
N MET A 76 0.86 10.45 -3.68
CA MET A 76 -0.46 10.15 -3.11
C MET A 76 -0.82 8.66 -3.21
N GLY A 77 -0.50 8.02 -4.34
CA GLY A 77 -0.64 6.58 -4.51
C GLY A 77 0.14 5.80 -3.44
N LEU A 78 1.42 6.14 -3.24
CA LEU A 78 2.25 5.52 -2.21
C LEU A 78 1.72 5.75 -0.79
N ILE A 79 1.26 6.95 -0.47
CA ILE A 79 0.72 7.29 0.85
C ILE A 79 -0.54 6.48 1.17
N TYR A 80 -1.44 6.33 0.18
CA TYR A 80 -2.63 5.47 0.35
C TYR A 80 -2.28 3.99 0.51
N ALA A 81 -1.16 3.52 -0.07
CA ALA A 81 -0.67 2.16 0.10
C ALA A 81 0.23 1.96 1.34
N HIS A 82 0.57 3.02 2.06
CA HIS A 82 1.60 2.96 3.10
C HIS A 82 1.15 2.06 4.28
N PRO A 83 1.96 1.07 4.70
CA PRO A 83 1.53 0.09 5.71
C PRO A 83 1.21 0.72 7.07
N GLU A 84 1.96 1.76 7.43
CA GLU A 84 1.80 2.51 8.69
C GLU A 84 0.72 3.59 8.62
N ASN A 85 0.13 3.84 7.45
CA ASN A 85 -1.01 4.73 7.34
C ASN A 85 -2.25 4.02 7.92
N PRO A 86 -2.84 4.52 9.04
CA PRO A 86 -4.02 3.90 9.63
C PRO A 86 -5.25 3.99 8.71
N LYS A 87 -5.26 4.95 7.79
CA LYS A 87 -6.29 5.18 6.78
C LYS A 87 -5.83 4.71 5.39
N LYS A 88 -4.88 3.76 5.32
CA LYS A 88 -4.47 3.15 4.04
C LYS A 88 -5.68 2.59 3.30
N ASP A 89 -5.68 2.81 2.00
CA ASP A 89 -6.81 2.53 1.12
C ASP A 89 -6.25 2.17 -0.26
N TYR A 90 -6.12 0.87 -0.52
CA TYR A 90 -5.48 0.37 -1.74
C TYR A 90 -6.27 0.70 -3.00
N GLU A 91 -7.59 0.86 -2.91
CA GLU A 91 -8.40 1.30 -4.06
C GLU A 91 -8.09 2.75 -4.41
N LYS A 92 -8.02 3.65 -3.42
CA LYS A 92 -7.59 5.04 -3.66
C LYS A 92 -6.17 5.15 -4.19
N SER A 93 -5.27 4.27 -3.72
CA SER A 93 -3.90 4.15 -4.23
C SER A 93 -3.91 3.80 -5.72
N LEU A 94 -4.63 2.75 -6.10
CA LEU A 94 -4.81 2.32 -7.48
C LEU A 94 -5.40 3.44 -8.34
N ASP A 95 -6.36 4.19 -7.84
CA ASP A 95 -6.95 5.31 -8.56
C ASP A 95 -5.94 6.42 -8.86
N GLN A 96 -5.03 6.73 -7.93
CA GLN A 96 -3.98 7.73 -8.20
C GLN A 96 -2.99 7.23 -9.27
N PHE A 97 -2.58 5.96 -9.21
CA PHE A 97 -1.70 5.38 -10.22
C PHE A 97 -2.36 5.30 -11.59
N ARG A 98 -3.64 4.92 -11.67
CA ARG A 98 -4.40 4.93 -12.93
C ARG A 98 -4.52 6.34 -13.51
N ARG A 99 -4.78 7.34 -12.66
CA ARG A 99 -4.81 8.75 -13.07
C ARG A 99 -3.45 9.22 -13.57
N LEU A 100 -2.35 8.86 -12.91
CA LEU A 100 -0.99 9.18 -13.34
C LEU A 100 -0.71 8.63 -14.75
N VAL A 101 -0.97 7.34 -14.98
CA VAL A 101 -0.78 6.69 -16.29
C VAL A 101 -1.65 7.34 -17.38
N LYS A 102 -2.87 7.77 -17.04
CA LYS A 102 -3.81 8.36 -17.99
C LYS A 102 -3.50 9.83 -18.29
N ASP A 103 -3.25 10.63 -17.27
CA ASP A 103 -3.18 12.09 -17.37
C ASP A 103 -1.76 12.56 -17.70
N TYR A 104 -0.74 11.76 -17.37
CA TYR A 104 0.69 12.03 -17.61
C TYR A 104 1.41 10.81 -18.23
N PRO A 105 1.04 10.39 -19.45
CA PRO A 105 1.58 9.18 -20.07
C PRO A 105 3.09 9.24 -20.37
N GLU A 106 3.69 10.43 -20.40
CA GLU A 106 5.13 10.66 -20.62
C GLU A 106 5.92 10.85 -19.31
N SER A 107 5.27 10.75 -18.15
CA SER A 107 5.95 10.90 -16.86
C SER A 107 6.90 9.73 -16.61
N GLN A 108 8.05 10.03 -16.01
CA GLN A 108 9.02 9.02 -15.56
C GLN A 108 8.43 8.04 -14.54
N TRP A 109 7.33 8.39 -13.88
CA TRP A 109 6.69 7.58 -12.83
C TRP A 109 5.66 6.57 -13.37
N VAL A 110 5.41 6.55 -14.69
CA VAL A 110 4.37 5.72 -15.30
C VAL A 110 4.66 4.22 -15.12
N ASP A 111 5.90 3.80 -15.31
CA ASP A 111 6.26 2.39 -15.24
C ASP A 111 6.24 1.89 -13.80
N GLU A 112 6.75 2.67 -12.84
CA GLU A 112 6.61 2.38 -11.42
C GLU A 112 5.14 2.34 -10.99
N ALA A 113 4.30 3.26 -11.47
CA ALA A 113 2.88 3.25 -11.16
C ALA A 113 2.15 1.99 -11.66
N ARG A 114 2.53 1.48 -12.84
CA ARG A 114 2.03 0.20 -13.37
C ARG A 114 2.48 -0.98 -12.51
N ILE A 115 3.75 -0.99 -12.09
CA ILE A 115 4.28 -2.02 -11.19
C ILE A 115 3.51 -2.01 -9.87
N TRP A 116 3.34 -0.85 -9.24
CA TRP A 116 2.55 -0.71 -8.02
C TRP A 116 1.11 -1.17 -8.20
N THR A 117 0.48 -0.84 -9.33
CA THR A 117 -0.86 -1.31 -9.66
C THR A 117 -0.93 -2.84 -9.66
N GLY A 118 0.03 -3.50 -10.31
CA GLY A 118 0.11 -4.97 -10.33
C GLY A 118 0.33 -5.57 -8.93
N ILE A 119 1.26 -5.00 -8.16
CA ILE A 119 1.55 -5.44 -6.79
C ILE A 119 0.31 -5.34 -5.90
N LEU A 120 -0.40 -4.20 -5.94
CA LEU A 120 -1.59 -3.97 -5.11
C LEU A 120 -2.74 -4.90 -5.49
N GLN A 121 -2.97 -5.13 -6.78
CA GLN A 121 -3.98 -6.07 -7.25
C GLN A 121 -3.67 -7.51 -6.82
N GLU A 122 -2.41 -7.93 -6.93
CA GLU A 122 -2.00 -9.26 -6.52
C GLU A 122 -2.09 -9.43 -4.99
N ASN A 123 -1.72 -8.41 -4.23
CA ASN A 123 -1.88 -8.41 -2.77
C ASN A 123 -3.35 -8.56 -2.35
N GLN A 124 -4.28 -7.90 -3.06
CA GLN A 124 -5.71 -8.02 -2.82
C GLN A 124 -6.22 -9.44 -3.10
N LYS A 125 -5.80 -10.06 -4.21
CA LYS A 125 -6.16 -11.46 -4.52
C LYS A 125 -5.61 -12.43 -3.48
N LEU A 126 -4.34 -12.27 -3.09
CA LEU A 126 -3.72 -13.11 -2.06
C LEU A 126 -4.45 -12.99 -0.72
N LYS A 127 -4.85 -11.77 -0.33
CA LYS A 127 -5.65 -11.55 0.88
C LYS A 127 -6.99 -12.29 0.81
N GLN A 128 -7.73 -12.16 -0.30
CA GLN A 128 -9.00 -12.85 -0.49
C GLN A 128 -8.85 -14.38 -0.43
N ALA A 129 -7.82 -14.93 -1.08
CA ALA A 129 -7.52 -16.36 -1.03
C ALA A 129 -7.20 -16.82 0.40
N ASN A 130 -6.39 -16.04 1.13
CA ASN A 130 -6.04 -16.34 2.52
C ASN A 130 -7.25 -16.30 3.45
N ASP A 131 -8.14 -15.32 3.28
CA ASP A 131 -9.40 -15.23 4.03
C ASP A 131 -10.29 -16.44 3.75
N GLY A 132 -10.38 -16.87 2.48
CA GLY A 132 -11.10 -18.08 2.09
C GLY A 132 -10.53 -19.36 2.70
N LEU A 133 -9.20 -19.50 2.72
CA LEU A 133 -8.51 -20.62 3.36
C LEU A 133 -8.75 -20.64 4.87
N SER A 134 -8.71 -19.48 5.53
CA SER A 134 -8.99 -19.36 6.96
C SER A 134 -10.41 -19.83 7.30
N GLN A 135 -11.41 -19.38 6.52
CA GLN A 135 -12.81 -19.82 6.68
C GLN A 135 -12.98 -21.33 6.44
N ALA A 136 -12.28 -21.89 5.45
CA ALA A 136 -12.32 -23.33 5.18
C ALA A 136 -11.73 -24.12 6.35
N ASN A 137 -10.61 -23.66 6.93
CA ASN A 137 -10.00 -24.27 8.11
C ASN A 137 -10.93 -24.24 9.31
N GLU A 138 -11.61 -23.12 9.55
CA GLU A 138 -12.58 -23.00 10.65
C GLU A 138 -13.76 -23.98 10.49
N ARG A 139 -14.31 -24.10 9.27
CA ARG A 139 -15.37 -25.08 8.97
C ARG A 139 -14.91 -26.51 9.16
N LEU A 140 -13.68 -26.82 8.75
CA LEU A 140 -13.10 -28.15 8.93
C LEU A 140 -12.96 -28.48 10.43
N ASN A 141 -12.45 -27.53 11.22
CA ASN A 141 -12.33 -27.70 12.67
C ASN A 141 -13.68 -27.96 13.34
N GLN A 142 -14.73 -27.21 12.96
CA GLN A 142 -16.08 -27.46 13.48
C GLN A 142 -16.61 -28.84 13.09
N THR A 143 -16.31 -29.29 11.88
CA THR A 143 -16.73 -30.62 11.40
C THR A 143 -16.04 -31.73 12.20
N VAL A 144 -14.73 -31.60 12.43
CA VAL A 144 -13.96 -32.52 13.27
C VAL A 144 -14.54 -32.59 14.68
N GLU A 145 -14.85 -31.44 15.29
CA GLU A 145 -15.45 -31.38 16.62
C GLU A 145 -16.82 -32.08 16.66
N ASN A 146 -17.68 -31.81 15.67
CA ASN A 146 -18.99 -32.46 15.58
C ASN A 146 -18.87 -33.98 15.43
N LEU A 147 -17.92 -34.45 14.60
CA LEU A 147 -17.66 -35.88 14.41
C LEU A 147 -17.15 -36.53 15.71
N ASN A 148 -16.28 -35.86 16.45
CA ASN A 148 -15.80 -36.34 17.74
C ASN A 148 -16.96 -36.50 18.74
N GLN A 149 -17.88 -35.54 18.79
CA GLN A 149 -19.07 -35.61 19.65
C GLN A 149 -19.99 -36.77 19.23
N LEU A 150 -20.18 -37.00 17.92
CA LEU A 150 -20.95 -38.12 17.41
C LEU A 150 -20.32 -39.46 17.78
N ILE A 151 -19.00 -39.58 17.66
CA ILE A 151 -18.26 -40.78 18.06
C ILE A 151 -18.44 -41.05 19.55
N GLN A 152 -18.36 -40.03 20.40
CA GLN A 152 -18.57 -40.17 21.85
C GLN A 152 -20.01 -40.61 22.17
N LYS A 153 -21.01 -40.01 21.53
CA LYS A 153 -22.42 -40.41 21.69
C LYS A 153 -22.66 -41.85 21.25
N SER A 154 -22.09 -42.27 20.11
CA SER A 154 -22.20 -43.65 19.63
C SER A 154 -21.62 -44.63 20.64
N LYS A 155 -20.43 -44.36 21.20
CA LYS A 155 -19.82 -45.19 22.24
C LYS A 155 -20.70 -45.31 23.48
N GLN A 156 -21.33 -44.21 23.89
CA GLN A 156 -22.22 -44.22 25.05
C GLN A 156 -23.46 -45.10 24.81
N VAL A 157 -24.05 -45.02 23.61
CA VAL A 157 -25.19 -45.86 23.22
C VAL A 157 -24.81 -47.34 23.23
N ASP A 158 -23.62 -47.69 22.73
CA ASP A 158 -23.14 -49.08 22.76
C ASP A 158 -23.04 -49.62 24.20
N ILE A 159 -22.53 -48.81 25.13
CA ILE A 159 -22.46 -49.15 26.56
C ILE A 159 -23.86 -49.36 27.14
N GLU A 160 -24.80 -48.43 26.90
CA GLU A 160 -26.17 -48.52 27.40
C GLU A 160 -26.92 -49.76 26.87
N ILE A 161 -26.67 -50.14 25.62
CA ILE A 161 -27.23 -51.36 25.02
C ILE A 161 -26.68 -52.60 25.73
N GLU A 162 -25.38 -52.65 26.03
CA GLU A 162 -24.78 -53.76 26.77
C GLU A 162 -25.34 -53.89 28.18
N GLU A 163 -25.49 -52.77 28.90
CA GLU A 163 -26.04 -52.75 30.25
C GLU A 163 -27.48 -53.27 30.27
N LYS A 164 -28.35 -52.77 29.39
CA LYS A 164 -29.74 -53.25 29.25
C LYS A 164 -29.82 -54.74 28.89
N LYS A 165 -28.89 -55.25 28.08
CA LYS A 165 -28.81 -56.69 27.77
C LYS A 165 -28.41 -57.52 29.00
N ARG A 166 -27.57 -57.00 29.89
CA ARG A 166 -27.18 -57.67 31.14
C ARG A 166 -28.31 -57.67 32.16
N GLU A 167 -29.06 -56.58 32.27
CA GLU A 167 -30.23 -56.48 33.16
C GLU A 167 -31.34 -57.46 32.80
N LYS A 168 -31.68 -57.57 31.50
CA LYS A 168 -32.72 -58.51 31.02
C LYS A 168 -32.37 -60.00 31.19
N LYS A 169 -31.10 -60.32 31.45
CA LYS A 169 -30.62 -61.69 31.67
C LYS A 169 -30.61 -62.10 33.14
N LYS A 170 -30.85 -61.17 34.06
CA LYS A 170 -31.04 -61.44 35.49
C LYS A 170 -32.52 -61.64 35.79
#